data_AF-A0A7S2BWH8-F1
#
_entry.id   AF-A0A7S2BWH8-F1
#
_cell.length_a   1.000
_cell.length_b   1.000
_cell.length_c   1.000
_cell.angle_alpha   90.00
_cell.angle_beta   90.00
_cell.angle_gamma   90.00
#
_symmetry.space_group_name_H-M   'P 1'
#
loop_
_entity.id
_entity.type
_entity.pdbx_description
1 polymer ?
#
loop_
_entity_poly.entity_id
_entity_poly.type
_entity_poly.pdbx_seq_one_letter_code
_entity_poly.pdbx_strand_id
1 'polypeptide(L)'
;EKVNSFMTHVGSGAFHAGIEVYGKEWSYGWAAEGVDGIYWSPPRCNDRHRYRESVRMGGTTLCETDVLKVVLDMRHTWKGCEYDILVRNCCHLSDALSR
;
A
#
# COMPACT_ATOMS: atom_id res chain seq x y z
N GLU A 1 10.47 29.91 -9.76
CA GLU A 1 9.13 29.44 -9.34
C GLU A 1 8.95 27.97 -9.70
N LYS A 2 8.67 27.13 -8.70
CA LYS A 2 7.86 25.91 -8.79
C LYS A 2 7.70 25.40 -7.36
N VAL A 3 6.82 26.09 -6.63
CA VAL A 3 6.36 25.69 -5.31
C VAL A 3 5.44 24.49 -5.49
N ASN A 4 5.74 23.38 -4.82
CA ASN A 4 4.78 22.85 -3.86
C ASN A 4 5.48 21.93 -2.86
N SER A 5 5.96 22.55 -1.78
CA SER A 5 6.08 21.87 -0.49
C SER A 5 4.67 21.51 -0.04
N PHE A 6 4.19 20.32 -0.41
CA PHE A 6 2.89 19.79 0.03
C PHE A 6 3.04 18.88 1.25
N MET A 7 3.94 19.25 2.16
CA MET A 7 4.06 18.66 3.48
C MET A 7 3.60 19.66 4.54
N THR A 8 2.32 20.01 4.47
CA THR A 8 1.57 20.48 5.63
C THR A 8 0.31 19.64 5.75
N HIS A 9 0.22 18.97 6.88
CA HIS A 9 -0.85 18.09 7.33
C HIS A 9 -2.17 18.86 7.52
N VAL A 10 -2.79 19.39 6.46
CA VAL A 10 -4.05 20.14 6.55
C VAL A 10 -4.91 19.93 5.29
N GLY A 11 -5.86 18.98 5.36
CA GLY A 11 -7.19 19.16 4.76
C GLY A 11 -7.50 18.72 3.32
N SER A 12 -6.74 17.83 2.66
CA SER A 12 -7.01 17.43 1.25
C SER A 12 -7.45 15.98 0.97
N GLY A 13 -7.66 15.12 1.98
CA GLY A 13 -8.19 13.77 1.73
C GLY A 13 -7.17 12.74 1.20
N ALA A 14 -5.89 12.90 1.49
CA ALA A 14 -4.90 11.85 1.27
C ALA A 14 -5.09 10.73 2.32
N PHE A 15 -5.86 9.71 1.98
CA PHE A 15 -6.05 8.52 2.81
C PHE A 15 -4.99 7.46 2.52
N HIS A 16 -4.59 6.74 3.55
CA HIS A 16 -3.84 5.50 3.42
C HIS A 16 -4.80 4.34 3.16
N ALA A 17 -4.42 3.41 2.28
CA ALA A 17 -5.17 2.21 1.99
C ALA A 17 -4.26 0.97 2.03
N GLY A 18 -4.86 -0.18 2.32
CA GLY A 18 -4.21 -1.48 2.31
C GLY A 18 -5.20 -2.59 1.96
N ILE A 19 -4.69 -3.71 1.45
CA ILE A 19 -5.48 -4.91 1.17
C ILE A 19 -5.22 -5.92 2.28
N GLU A 20 -6.26 -6.25 3.02
CA GLU A 20 -6.23 -7.34 4.00
C GLU A 20 -6.59 -8.66 3.32
N VAL A 21 -5.69 -9.64 3.41
CA VAL A 21 -5.94 -11.01 2.97
C VAL A 21 -5.10 -11.97 3.81
N TYR A 22 -5.69 -13.09 4.23
CA TYR A 22 -5.05 -14.07 5.13
C TYR A 22 -4.43 -13.44 6.40
N GLY A 23 -5.12 -12.47 7.00
CA GLY A 23 -4.68 -11.82 8.25
C GLY A 23 -3.46 -10.90 8.09
N LYS A 24 -3.08 -10.53 6.87
CA LYS A 24 -2.03 -9.55 6.56
C LYS A 24 -2.63 -8.40 5.77
N GLU A 25 -2.41 -7.18 6.26
CA GLU A 25 -2.74 -5.95 5.55
C GLU A 25 -1.52 -5.48 4.77
N TRP A 26 -1.59 -5.57 3.43
CA TRP A 26 -0.52 -5.19 2.52
C TRP A 26 -0.69 -3.75 2.05
N SER A 27 0.40 -2.99 2.05
CA SER A 27 0.41 -1.64 1.52
C SER A 27 1.77 -1.26 0.92
N TYR A 28 1.83 -0.06 0.33
CA TYR A 28 2.98 0.47 -0.38
C TYR A 28 3.42 1.80 0.24
N GLY A 29 4.71 1.99 0.38
CA GLY A 29 5.31 3.19 0.97
C GLY A 29 6.70 3.45 0.44
N TRP A 30 7.21 4.64 0.74
CA TRP A 30 8.58 4.99 0.40
C TRP A 30 9.59 4.12 1.17
N ALA A 31 10.63 3.68 0.46
CA ALA A 31 11.83 3.06 1.00
C ALA A 31 13.06 3.49 0.18
N ALA A 32 14.26 3.26 0.71
CA ALA A 32 15.50 3.60 0.04
C ALA A 32 15.69 2.83 -1.29
N GLU A 33 16.59 3.33 -2.14
CA GLU A 33 16.94 2.66 -3.40
C GLU A 33 17.43 1.22 -3.15
N GLY A 34 17.04 0.32 -4.06
CA GLY A 34 17.30 -1.13 -3.92
C GLY A 34 16.34 -1.86 -2.97
N VAL A 35 15.48 -1.15 -2.25
CA VAL A 35 14.46 -1.74 -1.36
C VAL A 35 13.08 -1.65 -2.04
N ASP A 36 12.29 -2.72 -1.97
CA ASP A 36 10.89 -2.66 -2.41
C ASP A 36 10.05 -1.81 -1.43
N GLY A 37 8.93 -1.27 -1.92
CA GLY A 37 8.06 -0.44 -1.08
C GLY A 37 6.89 -1.21 -0.47
N ILE A 38 6.77 -2.52 -0.74
CA ILE A 38 5.64 -3.32 -0.27
C ILE A 38 5.93 -3.82 1.14
N TYR A 39 5.06 -3.44 2.06
CA TYR A 39 5.12 -3.90 3.45
C TYR A 39 3.78 -4.48 3.89
N TRP A 40 3.78 -5.10 5.06
CA TRP A 40 2.57 -5.57 5.70
C TRP A 40 2.54 -5.20 7.17
N SER A 41 1.33 -5.09 7.70
CA SER A 41 1.05 -4.99 9.14
C SER A 41 -0.08 -5.95 9.52
N PRO A 42 -0.27 -6.24 10.81
CA PRO A 42 -1.53 -6.79 11.27
C PRO A 42 -2.68 -5.84 10.85
N PRO A 43 -3.88 -6.38 10.55
CA PRO A 43 -5.00 -5.57 10.10
C PRO A 43 -5.34 -4.46 11.08
N ARG A 44 -5.55 -3.24 10.56
CA ARG A 44 -5.91 -2.05 11.36
C ARG A 44 -4.83 -1.56 12.32
N CYS A 45 -3.64 -2.14 12.27
CA CYS A 45 -2.53 -1.85 13.18
C CYS A 45 -1.33 -1.22 12.46
N ASN A 46 -1.58 -0.38 11.46
CA ASN A 46 -0.50 0.36 10.79
C ASN A 46 0.10 1.40 11.75
N ASP A 47 1.40 1.32 12.02
CA ASP A 47 2.08 2.21 12.98
C ASP A 47 2.12 3.68 12.54
N ARG A 48 1.97 3.95 11.23
CA ARG A 48 2.08 5.29 10.63
C ARG A 48 0.73 5.95 10.39
N HIS A 49 -0.36 5.18 10.39
CA HIS A 49 -1.68 5.66 10.00
C HIS A 49 -2.75 5.22 10.99
N ARG A 50 -3.62 6.16 11.41
CA ARG A 50 -4.76 5.84 12.27
C ARG A 50 -5.84 5.13 11.45
N TYR A 51 -6.24 3.95 11.90
CA TYR A 51 -7.36 3.21 11.30
C TYR A 51 -8.65 4.04 11.33
N ARG A 52 -9.37 4.01 10.19
CA ARG A 52 -10.68 4.66 10.02
C ARG A 52 -11.80 3.63 9.85
N GLU A 53 -11.67 2.75 8.85
CA GLU A 53 -12.69 1.76 8.50
C GLU A 53 -12.10 0.60 7.66
N SER A 54 -12.84 -0.49 7.57
CA SER A 54 -12.56 -1.62 6.67
C SER A 54 -13.77 -1.84 5.76
N VAL A 55 -13.53 -2.00 4.46
CA VAL A 55 -14.58 -2.32 3.47
C VAL A 55 -14.40 -3.76 3.01
N ARG A 56 -15.47 -4.58 3.07
CA ARG A 56 -15.41 -5.97 2.59
C ARG A 56 -15.38 -6.00 1.06
N MET A 57 -14.32 -6.60 0.49
CA MET A 57 -14.12 -6.69 -0.96
C MET A 57 -14.53 -8.03 -1.58
N GLY A 58 -14.80 -9.04 -0.76
CA GLY A 58 -15.07 -10.42 -1.21
C GLY A 58 -13.96 -11.38 -0.79
N GLY A 59 -13.87 -12.51 -1.48
CA GLY A 59 -12.85 -13.53 -1.26
C GLY A 59 -12.08 -13.83 -2.54
N THR A 60 -10.90 -14.44 -2.37
CA THR A 60 -10.08 -14.95 -3.47
C THR A 60 -10.14 -16.47 -3.53
N THR A 61 -10.00 -17.06 -4.71
CA THR A 61 -9.82 -18.51 -4.90
C THR A 61 -8.37 -18.95 -4.71
N LEU A 62 -7.43 -18.00 -4.63
CA LEU A 62 -6.02 -18.27 -4.38
C LEU A 62 -5.82 -18.66 -2.92
N CYS A 63 -4.98 -19.66 -2.67
CA CYS A 63 -4.55 -19.97 -1.31
C CYS A 63 -3.50 -18.96 -0.80
N GLU A 64 -3.22 -18.98 0.50
CA GLU A 64 -2.26 -18.05 1.12
C GLU A 64 -0.89 -18.06 0.44
N THR A 65 -0.37 -19.24 0.09
CA THR A 65 0.94 -19.34 -0.59
C THR A 65 0.93 -18.72 -1.97
N ASP A 66 -0.21 -18.76 -2.68
CA ASP A 66 -0.31 -18.17 -4.02
C ASP A 66 -0.47 -16.65 -3.94
N VAL A 67 -1.21 -16.14 -2.96
CA VAL A 67 -1.25 -14.69 -2.67
C VAL A 67 0.15 -14.17 -2.34
N LEU A 68 0.93 -14.91 -1.54
CA LEU A 68 2.31 -14.53 -1.24
C LEU A 68 3.19 -14.49 -2.49
N LYS A 69 3.04 -15.43 -3.43
CA LYS A 69 3.77 -15.39 -4.71
C LYS A 69 3.41 -14.13 -5.51
N VAL A 70 2.12 -13.81 -5.61
CA VAL A 70 1.66 -12.58 -6.30
C VAL A 70 2.32 -11.35 -5.67
N VAL A 71 2.31 -11.24 -4.34
CA VAL A 71 2.95 -10.12 -3.64
C VAL A 71 4.46 -10.07 -3.88
N LEU A 72 5.15 -11.22 -3.84
CA LEU A 72 6.59 -11.31 -4.14
C LEU A 72 6.89 -10.87 -5.57
N ASP A 73 6.08 -11.30 -6.53
CA ASP A 73 6.21 -10.90 -7.94
C ASP A 73 6.04 -9.38 -8.09
N MET A 74 5.06 -8.80 -7.40
CA MET A 74 4.85 -7.35 -7.38
C MET A 74 6.05 -6.58 -6.79
N ARG A 75 6.77 -7.10 -5.78
CA ARG A 75 7.96 -6.43 -5.20
C ARG A 75 9.06 -6.14 -6.24
N HIS A 76 9.11 -6.90 -7.33
CA HIS A 76 10.07 -6.64 -8.40
C HIS A 76 9.82 -5.32 -9.13
N THR A 77 8.57 -4.86 -9.20
CA THR A 77 8.19 -3.62 -9.89
C THR A 77 7.87 -2.48 -8.93
N TRP A 78 7.34 -2.78 -7.73
CA TRP A 78 6.97 -1.77 -6.73
C TRP A 78 8.16 -1.37 -5.85
N LYS A 79 9.12 -0.63 -6.41
CA LYS A 79 10.30 -0.15 -5.70
C LYS A 79 9.94 0.98 -4.73
N GLY A 80 10.52 0.98 -3.53
CA GLY A 80 10.18 2.01 -2.53
C GLY A 80 10.61 3.41 -2.95
N CYS A 81 11.71 3.54 -3.67
CA CYS A 81 12.22 4.82 -4.15
C CYS A 81 11.34 5.45 -5.26
N GLU A 82 10.44 4.68 -5.87
CA GLU A 82 9.47 5.15 -6.88
C GLU A 82 8.14 5.62 -6.26
N TYR A 83 8.01 5.58 -4.93
CA TYR A 83 6.77 6.00 -4.27
C TYR A 83 6.49 7.49 -4.55
N ASP A 84 5.31 7.76 -5.08
CA ASP A 84 4.81 9.10 -5.38
C ASP A 84 3.36 9.24 -4.89
N ILE A 85 3.10 10.28 -4.10
CA ILE A 85 1.80 10.51 -3.46
C ILE A 85 0.66 10.64 -4.48
N LEU A 86 0.92 11.12 -5.70
CA LEU A 86 -0.10 11.39 -6.71
C LEU A 86 -0.24 10.26 -7.73
N VAL A 87 0.87 9.65 -8.17
CA VAL A 87 0.85 8.72 -9.32
C VAL A 87 1.27 7.29 -9.01
N ARG A 88 1.84 7.03 -7.82
CA ARG A 88 2.32 5.70 -7.43
C ARG A 88 2.35 5.56 -5.91
N ASN A 89 1.19 5.32 -5.32
CA ASN A 89 1.00 5.28 -3.86
C ASN A 89 0.30 3.97 -3.41
N CYS A 90 -0.02 3.88 -2.12
CA CYS A 90 -0.72 2.73 -1.53
C CYS A 90 -2.05 2.37 -2.21
N CYS A 91 -2.86 3.35 -2.64
CA CYS A 91 -4.12 3.08 -3.33
C CYS A 91 -3.90 2.40 -4.68
N HIS A 92 -2.84 2.78 -5.41
CA HIS A 92 -2.50 2.14 -6.68
C HIS A 92 -2.03 0.69 -6.47
N LEU A 93 -1.27 0.42 -5.41
CA LEU A 93 -0.93 -0.97 -5.06
C LEU A 93 -2.19 -1.75 -4.69
N SER A 94 -3.08 -1.19 -3.87
CA SER A 94 -4.31 -1.85 -3.46
C SER A 94 -5.19 -2.22 -4.64
N ASP A 95 -5.36 -1.31 -5.61
CA ASP A 95 -6.07 -1.59 -6.86
C ASP A 95 -5.39 -2.74 -7.62
N ALA A 96 -4.07 -2.67 -7.82
CA ALA A 96 -3.32 -3.70 -8.54
C ALA A 96 -3.38 -5.09 -7.89
N LEU A 97 -3.30 -5.16 -6.55
CA LEU A 97 -3.34 -6.43 -5.80
C LEU A 97 -4.76 -7.03 -5.72
N SER A 98 -5.79 -6.20 -5.90
CA SER A 98 -7.19 -6.63 -5.81
C SER A 98 -7.81 -7.14 -7.12
N ARG A 99 -7.07 -7.05 -8.22
CA ARG A 99 -7.47 -7.52 -9.55
C ARG A 99 -7.13 -8.99 -9.73
#